data_AF-A0A962ZVD2-F1
#
_entry.id   AF-A0A962ZVD2-F1
#
_cell.length_a   1.000
_cell.length_b   1.000
_cell.length_c   1.000
_cell.angle_alpha   90.00
_cell.angle_beta   90.00
_cell.angle_gamma   90.00
#
_symmetry.space_group_name_H-M   'P 1'
#
loop_
_entity.id
_entity.type
_entity.pdbx_description
1 polymer ?
#
loop_
_entity_poly.entity_id
_entity_poly.type
_entity_poly.pdbx_seq_one_letter_code
_entity_poly.pdbx_strand_id
1 'polypeptide(L)'
;MNVNIRKLLLATLFVGALIPAAQAAMETLDQVVAIVDDDVILASELRERVSALTQTMQSRGMDLPPEDEVIRETLDRLILESIQLQLGLRVGVRISDQQLDAAIEGIAAQNG
;
A
#
# COMPACT_ATOMS: atom_id res chain seq x y z
N MET A 1 -45.63 -46.95 -14.43
CA MET A 1 -44.29 -46.76 -15.03
C MET A 1 -43.90 -45.29 -14.92
N ASN A 2 -43.78 -44.74 -13.69
CA ASN A 2 -43.76 -43.27 -13.49
C ASN A 2 -42.69 -42.80 -12.48
N VAL A 3 -41.91 -43.71 -11.90
CA VAL A 3 -40.90 -43.40 -10.87
C VAL A 3 -39.58 -42.90 -11.48
N ASN A 4 -39.30 -43.23 -12.75
CA ASN A 4 -38.03 -42.90 -13.40
C ASN A 4 -37.92 -41.43 -13.85
N ILE A 5 -39.03 -40.77 -14.19
CA ILE A 5 -39.06 -39.34 -14.57
C ILE A 5 -38.82 -38.41 -13.37
N ARG A 6 -39.39 -38.76 -12.20
CA ARG A 6 -39.14 -38.02 -10.95
C ARG A 6 -37.67 -38.14 -10.52
N LYS A 7 -37.06 -39.31 -10.69
CA LYS A 7 -35.62 -39.53 -10.45
C LYS A 7 -34.74 -38.76 -11.44
N LEU A 8 -35.15 -38.64 -12.70
CA LEU A 8 -34.44 -37.85 -13.72
C LEU A 8 -34.47 -36.34 -13.39
N LEU A 9 -35.63 -35.81 -12.97
CA LEU A 9 -35.78 -34.41 -12.56
C LEU A 9 -35.01 -34.06 -11.27
N LEU A 10 -34.99 -34.96 -10.29
CA LEU A 10 -34.20 -34.81 -9.06
C LEU A 10 -32.69 -34.87 -9.34
N ALA A 11 -32.24 -35.71 -10.29
CA ALA A 11 -30.84 -35.77 -10.67
C ALA A 11 -30.35 -34.50 -11.37
N THR A 12 -31.18 -33.88 -12.21
CA THR A 12 -30.84 -32.59 -12.88
C THR A 12 -30.80 -31.41 -11.91
N LEU A 13 -31.59 -31.42 -10.83
CA LEU A 13 -31.56 -30.36 -9.82
C LEU A 13 -30.28 -30.42 -8.95
N PHE A 14 -29.67 -31.60 -8.82
CA PHE A 14 -28.47 -31.78 -8.00
C PHE A 14 -27.17 -31.34 -8.72
N VAL A 15 -27.14 -31.35 -10.05
CA VAL A 15 -25.94 -30.97 -10.84
C VAL A 15 -25.77 -29.44 -10.93
N GLY A 16 -26.84 -28.66 -10.86
CA GLY A 16 -26.77 -27.19 -10.91
C GLY A 16 -26.21 -26.52 -9.66
N ALA A 17 -26.13 -27.23 -8.53
CA ALA A 17 -25.72 -26.68 -7.24
C ALA A 17 -24.20 -26.69 -6.99
N LEU A 18 -23.40 -27.24 -7.92
CA LEU A 18 -21.94 -27.31 -7.82
C LEU A 18 -21.19 -26.29 -8.68
N ILE A 19 -21.87 -25.28 -9.24
CA ILE A 19 -21.17 -24.18 -9.90
C ILE A 19 -20.63 -23.25 -8.81
N PRO A 20 -19.31 -23.17 -8.58
CA PRO A 20 -18.78 -22.16 -7.68
C PRO A 20 -19.12 -20.78 -8.26
N ALA A 21 -19.84 -19.96 -7.50
CA ALA A 21 -20.01 -18.56 -7.83
C ALA A 21 -18.62 -17.91 -7.77
N ALA A 22 -18.05 -17.58 -8.93
CA ALA A 22 -16.80 -16.85 -9.01
C ALA A 22 -17.01 -15.46 -8.39
N GLN A 23 -16.60 -15.32 -7.13
CA GLN A 23 -16.56 -14.03 -6.44
C GLN A 23 -15.32 -13.30 -6.95
N ALA A 24 -15.49 -12.48 -7.98
CA ALA A 24 -14.46 -11.53 -8.38
C ALA A 24 -14.41 -10.43 -7.32
N ALA A 25 -13.34 -10.41 -6.53
CA ALA A 25 -13.04 -9.28 -5.66
C ALA A 25 -12.71 -8.08 -6.56
N MET A 26 -13.43 -6.96 -6.39
CA MET A 26 -13.06 -5.72 -7.05
C MET A 26 -11.75 -5.21 -6.44
N GLU A 27 -10.68 -5.24 -7.21
CA GLU A 27 -9.40 -4.65 -6.84
C GLU A 27 -9.46 -3.15 -7.14
N THR A 28 -9.27 -2.32 -6.11
CA THR A 28 -9.23 -0.87 -6.27
C THR A 28 -7.88 -0.47 -6.85
N LEU A 29 -7.90 0.10 -8.06
CA LEU A 29 -6.70 0.68 -8.66
C LEU A 29 -6.31 1.94 -7.89
N ASP A 30 -5.06 1.99 -7.42
CA ASP A 30 -4.55 3.15 -6.72
C ASP A 30 -4.28 4.31 -7.69
N GLN A 31 -4.56 5.53 -7.23
CA GLN A 31 -4.48 6.73 -8.05
C GLN A 31 -3.07 7.33 -8.00
N VAL A 32 -2.59 7.84 -9.13
CA VAL A 32 -1.37 8.66 -9.20
C VAL A 32 -1.70 10.10 -8.81
N VAL A 33 -0.98 10.65 -7.82
CA VAL A 33 -1.17 12.04 -7.36
C VAL A 33 -0.10 12.99 -7.90
N ALA A 34 1.09 12.48 -8.21
CA ALA A 34 2.18 13.24 -8.82
C ALA A 34 3.10 12.34 -9.67
N ILE A 35 3.76 12.94 -10.66
CA ILE A 35 4.78 12.30 -11.51
C ILE A 35 6.07 13.08 -11.30
N VAL A 36 7.17 12.38 -11.01
CA VAL A 36 8.47 12.95 -10.65
C VAL A 36 9.56 12.29 -11.51
N ASP A 37 9.92 12.95 -12.61
CA ASP A 37 10.82 12.41 -13.63
C ASP A 37 10.38 11.00 -14.10
N ASP A 38 11.15 9.96 -13.73
CA ASP A 38 10.91 8.57 -14.11
C ASP A 38 10.09 7.78 -13.07
N ASP A 39 9.60 8.44 -12.00
CA ASP A 39 8.89 7.84 -10.87
C ASP A 39 7.49 8.46 -10.66
N VAL A 40 6.62 7.77 -9.90
CA VAL A 40 5.25 8.22 -9.62
C VAL A 40 4.94 8.13 -8.13
N ILE A 41 4.27 9.16 -7.61
CA ILE A 41 3.78 9.17 -6.23
C ILE A 41 2.32 8.73 -6.25
N LEU A 42 2.03 7.71 -5.45
CA LEU A 42 0.72 7.08 -5.32
C LEU A 42 -0.13 7.74 -4.23
N ALA A 43 -1.46 7.65 -4.36
CA ALA A 43 -2.37 8.17 -3.36
C ALA A 43 -2.30 7.37 -2.05
N SER A 44 -2.05 6.05 -2.10
CA SER A 44 -1.82 5.26 -0.89
C SER A 44 -0.57 5.69 -0.12
N GLU A 45 0.52 5.92 -0.83
CA GLU A 45 1.79 6.37 -0.25
C GLU A 45 1.66 7.73 0.43
N LEU A 46 1.01 8.70 -0.23
CA LEU A 46 0.74 9.99 0.38
C LEU A 46 -0.10 9.85 1.66
N ARG A 47 -1.16 9.04 1.63
CA ARG A 47 -2.00 8.80 2.82
C ARG A 47 -1.23 8.14 3.95
N GLU A 48 -0.40 7.15 3.65
CA GLU A 48 0.43 6.47 4.64
C GLU A 48 1.40 7.45 5.30
N ARG A 49 2.06 8.28 4.49
CA ARG A 49 3.02 9.28 4.97
C ARG A 49 2.36 10.36 5.83
N VAL A 50 1.18 10.84 5.43
CA VAL A 50 0.38 11.81 6.20
C VAL A 50 -0.04 11.20 7.54
N SER A 51 -0.51 9.95 7.54
CA SER A 51 -0.90 9.23 8.76
C SER A 51 0.27 9.10 9.74
N ALA A 52 1.43 8.67 9.26
CA ALA A 52 2.64 8.52 10.08
C ALA A 52 3.12 9.86 10.67
N LEU A 53 3.08 10.94 9.87
CA LEU A 53 3.43 12.28 10.32
C LEU A 53 2.46 12.76 11.40
N THR A 54 1.17 12.61 11.16
CA THR A 54 0.09 12.97 12.09
C THR A 54 0.25 12.25 13.42
N GLN A 55 0.50 10.93 13.39
CA GLN A 55 0.73 10.13 14.59
C GLN A 55 1.98 10.58 15.37
N THR A 56 3.03 10.98 14.66
CA THR A 56 4.26 11.51 15.26
C THR A 56 4.05 12.88 15.92
N MET A 57 3.24 13.75 15.31
CA MET A 57 2.90 15.06 15.91
C MET A 57 2.04 14.88 17.16
N GLN A 58 1.04 14.00 17.10
CA GLN A 58 0.18 13.67 18.24
C GLN A 58 0.97 13.09 19.41
N SER A 59 1.90 12.16 19.15
CA SER A 59 2.72 11.56 20.21
C SER A 59 3.68 12.55 20.89
N ARG A 60 4.05 13.62 20.19
CA ARG A 60 4.88 14.72 20.70
C ARG A 60 4.08 15.87 21.32
N GLY A 61 2.74 15.80 21.29
CA GLY A 61 1.86 16.86 21.79
C GLY A 61 1.98 18.18 21.02
N MET A 62 2.35 18.13 19.74
CA MET A 62 2.38 19.31 18.88
C MET A 62 0.99 19.59 18.29
N ASP A 63 0.67 20.87 18.10
CA ASP A 63 -0.56 21.27 17.41
C ASP A 63 -0.54 20.79 15.95
N LEU A 64 -1.65 20.18 15.52
CA LEU A 64 -1.79 19.71 14.15
C LEU A 64 -2.16 20.90 13.26
N PRO A 65 -1.40 21.17 12.19
CA PRO A 65 -1.79 22.13 11.17
C PRO A 65 -3.10 21.69 10.47
N PRO A 66 -3.71 22.58 9.67
CA PRO A 66 -4.78 22.21 8.76
C PRO A 66 -4.42 21.00 7.89
N GLU A 67 -5.39 20.13 7.65
CA GLU A 67 -5.16 18.87 6.93
C GLU A 67 -4.58 19.09 5.52
N ASP A 68 -5.03 20.13 4.83
CA ASP A 68 -4.55 20.52 3.50
C ASP A 68 -3.08 20.96 3.51
N GLU A 69 -2.64 21.66 4.56
CA GLU A 69 -1.23 22.01 4.75
C GLU A 69 -0.38 20.76 4.99
N VAL A 70 -0.84 19.84 5.87
CA VAL A 70 -0.12 18.59 6.16
C VAL A 70 0.02 17.74 4.90
N ILE A 71 -1.06 17.59 4.13
CA ILE A 71 -1.05 16.83 2.87
C ILE A 71 -0.06 17.46 1.88
N ARG A 72 -0.11 18.78 1.71
CA ARG A 72 0.78 19.49 0.79
C ARG A 72 2.25 19.36 1.17
N GLU A 73 2.60 19.65 2.42
CA GLU A 73 3.98 19.53 2.90
C GLU A 73 4.50 18.10 2.82
N THR A 74 3.61 17.12 3.04
CA THR A 74 3.97 15.71 2.90
C THR A 74 4.23 15.35 1.44
N LEU A 75 3.40 15.82 0.51
CA LEU A 75 3.62 15.60 -0.92
C LEU A 75 4.93 16.24 -1.38
N ASP A 76 5.21 17.48 -0.98
CA ASP A 76 6.45 18.18 -1.31
C ASP A 76 7.68 17.42 -0.78
N ARG A 77 7.58 16.85 0.43
CA ARG A 77 8.62 15.97 0.98
C ARG A 77 8.81 14.69 0.18
N LEU A 78 7.72 14.03 -0.23
CA LEU A 78 7.80 12.81 -1.05
C LEU A 78 8.46 13.08 -2.41
N ILE A 79 8.12 14.21 -3.06
CA ILE A 79 8.75 14.64 -4.31
C ILE A 79 10.26 14.83 -4.10
N LEU A 80 10.64 15.56 -3.06
CA LEU A 80 12.04 15.81 -2.74
C LEU A 80 12.81 14.52 -2.45
N GLU A 81 12.20 13.58 -1.71
CA GLU A 81 12.77 12.27 -1.41
C GLU A 81 12.98 11.44 -2.69
N SER A 82 11.99 11.39 -3.58
CA SER A 82 12.11 10.69 -4.87
C SER A 82 13.28 11.27 -5.69
N ILE A 83 13.38 12.60 -5.80
CA ILE A 83 14.50 13.26 -6.51
C ILE A 83 15.86 12.88 -5.90
N GLN A 84 15.96 12.87 -4.56
CA GLN A 84 17.21 12.52 -3.88
C GLN A 84 17.59 11.05 -4.08
N LEU A 85 16.63 10.14 -4.04
CA LEU A 85 16.85 8.72 -4.32
C LEU A 85 17.33 8.52 -5.76
N GLN A 86 16.67 9.16 -6.73
CA GLN A 86 17.06 9.12 -8.14
C GLN A 86 18.49 9.65 -8.34
N LEU A 87 18.84 10.75 -7.67
CA LEU A 87 20.21 11.28 -7.68
C LEU A 87 21.20 10.27 -7.08
N GLY A 88 20.89 9.67 -5.93
CA GLY A 88 21.72 8.65 -5.28
C GLY A 88 22.00 7.47 -6.21
N LEU A 89 20.98 6.97 -6.90
CA LEU A 89 21.13 5.92 -7.90
C LEU A 89 22.00 6.36 -9.08
N ARG A 90 21.78 7.58 -9.59
CA ARG A 90 22.53 8.14 -10.73
C ARG A 90 24.02 8.32 -10.43
N VAL A 91 24.37 8.72 -9.21
CA VAL A 91 25.78 8.89 -8.79
C VAL A 91 26.40 7.59 -8.26
N GLY A 92 25.65 6.49 -8.24
CA GLY A 92 26.16 5.16 -7.88
C GLY A 92 26.29 4.91 -6.38
N VAL A 93 25.47 5.55 -5.54
CA VAL A 93 25.40 5.23 -4.11
C VAL A 93 24.92 3.78 -3.94
N ARG A 94 25.69 2.96 -3.22
CA ARG A 94 25.33 1.58 -2.87
C ARG A 94 25.51 1.37 -1.38
N ILE A 95 24.57 0.67 -0.77
CA ILE A 95 24.61 0.27 0.64
C ILE A 95 24.94 -1.22 0.65
N SER A 96 25.97 -1.62 1.40
CA SER A 96 26.27 -3.04 1.60
C SER A 96 25.38 -3.65 2.68
N ASP A 97 25.15 -4.96 2.61
CA ASP A 97 24.35 -5.69 3.61
C ASP A 97 24.91 -5.47 5.03
N GLN A 98 26.23 -5.47 5.19
CA GLN A 98 26.89 -5.19 6.47
C GLN A 98 26.58 -3.80 7.03
N GLN A 99 26.47 -2.79 6.15
CA GLN A 99 26.09 -1.43 6.56
C GLN A 99 24.60 -1.36 6.93
N LEU A 100 23.75 -2.07 6.20
CA LEU A 100 22.32 -2.16 6.48
C LEU A 100 22.06 -2.84 7.83
N ASP A 101 22.69 -3.99 8.06
CA ASP A 101 22.56 -4.75 9.31
C ASP A 101 23.02 -3.92 10.50
N ALA A 102 24.18 -3.26 10.40
CA ALA A 102 24.70 -2.38 11.45
C ALA A 102 23.75 -1.20 11.74
N ALA A 103 23.08 -0.64 10.73
CA ALA A 103 22.09 0.42 10.92
C ALA A 103 20.83 -0.09 11.63
N ILE A 104 20.34 -1.28 11.27
CA ILE A 104 19.18 -1.91 11.92
C ILE A 104 19.49 -2.22 13.39
N GLU A 105 20.65 -2.79 13.69
CA GLU A 105 21.11 -3.04 15.06
C GLU A 105 21.17 -1.75 15.89
N GLY A 106 21.65 -0.65 15.29
CA GLY A 106 21.66 0.67 15.92
C GLY A 106 20.26 1.21 16.27
N ILE A 107 19.29 1.03 15.37
CA ILE A 107 17.89 1.44 15.62
C ILE A 107 17.27 0.58 16.73
N ALA A 108 17.52 -0.73 16.72
CA ALA A 108 17.02 -1.65 17.74
C ALA A 108 17.59 -1.32 19.12
N ALA A 109 18.88 -0.99 19.22
CA ALA A 109 19.51 -0.59 20.47
C ALA A 109 18.98 0.75 21.03
N GLN A 110 18.45 1.64 20.17
CA GLN A 110 17.94 2.95 20.58
C GLN A 110 16.46 2.93 21.01
N ASN A 111 15.68 1.95 20.55
CA ASN A 111 14.24 1.83 20.84
C ASN A 111 13.88 0.58 21.68
N GLY A 112 14.88 -0.18 22.13
CA GLY A 112 14.73 -1.34 23.02
C GLY A 112 14.71 -0.99 24.51
#